data_AF-A0A9Q4H8Q1-F1
#
_entry.id   AF-A0A9Q4H8Q1-F1
#
_cell.length_a   1.000
_cell.length_b   1.000
_cell.length_c   1.000
_cell.angle_alpha   90.00
_cell.angle_beta   90.00
_cell.angle_gamma   90.00
#
_symmetry.space_group_name_H-M   'P 1'
#
loop_
_entity.id
_entity.type
_entity.pdbx_description
1 polymer ?
#
loop_
_entity_poly.entity_id
_entity_poly.type
_entity_poly.pdbx_seq_one_letter_code
_entity_poly.pdbx_strand_id
1 'polypeptide(L)' 'SLNDAESLYADSIYYLKNGYAPSHLDHTKKRALRLKAKQYQLINDILFRKNYDSVFLRCLEKTEAEKVLQELHDGPAGGH' A
#
# COMPACT_ATOMS: atom_id res chain seq x y z
N SER A 1 9.66 -0.03 12.81
CA SER A 1 10.33 1.24 12.51
C SER A 1 9.73 1.81 11.23
N LEU A 2 9.81 3.13 10.98
CA LEU A 2 9.21 3.77 9.79
C LEU A 2 9.65 3.12 8.45
N ASN A 3 10.81 2.45 8.44
CA ASN A 3 11.37 1.74 7.31
C ASN A 3 10.64 0.43 6.95
N ASP A 4 9.95 -0.21 7.90
CA ASP A 4 9.25 -1.48 7.66
C ASP A 4 7.96 -1.28 6.83
N ALA A 5 7.33 -0.11 6.94
CA ALA A 5 6.10 0.23 6.23
C ALA A 5 6.36 0.61 4.76
N GLU A 6 7.46 1.33 4.48
CA GLU A 6 7.89 1.63 3.11
C GLU A 6 8.35 0.37 2.37
N SER A 7 9.03 -0.54 3.07
CA SER A 7 9.39 -1.86 2.53
C SER A 7 8.13 -2.62 2.09
N LEU A 8 7.06 -2.63 2.90
CA LEU A 8 5.89 -3.45 2.60
C LEU A 8 5.16 -3.01 1.31
N TYR A 9 5.10 -1.71 1.02
CA TYR A 9 4.47 -1.20 -0.21
C TYR A 9 5.28 -1.63 -1.44
N ALA A 10 6.59 -1.38 -1.41
CA ALA A 10 7.51 -1.80 -2.48
C ALA A 10 7.52 -3.32 -2.68
N ASP A 11 7.55 -4.09 -1.59
CA ASP A 11 7.53 -5.55 -1.62
C ASP A 11 6.22 -6.10 -2.18
N SER A 12 5.09 -5.44 -1.89
CA SER A 12 3.77 -5.81 -2.41
C SER A 12 3.67 -5.54 -3.91
N ILE A 13 4.16 -4.39 -4.37
CA ILE A 13 4.25 -4.08 -5.81
C ILE A 13 5.16 -5.09 -6.50
N TYR A 14 6.36 -5.34 -5.96
CA TYR A 14 7.30 -6.30 -6.51
C TYR A 14 6.66 -7.68 -6.64
N TYR A 15 6.02 -8.17 -5.57
CA TYR A 15 5.36 -9.47 -5.58
C TYR A 15 4.22 -9.55 -6.59
N LEU A 16 3.38 -8.51 -6.69
CA LEU A 16 2.24 -8.49 -7.63
C LEU A 16 2.70 -8.37 -9.08
N LYS A 17 3.82 -7.68 -9.36
CA LYS A 17 4.40 -7.60 -10.71
C LYS A 17 5.08 -8.88 -11.15
N ASN A 18 5.86 -9.51 -10.26
CA ASN A 18 6.76 -10.60 -10.62
C ASN A 18 6.20 -11.99 -10.29
N GLY A 19 5.20 -12.09 -9.41
CA GLY A 19 4.61 -13.36 -8.99
C GLY A 19 5.41 -14.13 -7.92
N TYR A 20 6.55 -13.60 -7.48
CA TYR A 20 7.37 -14.19 -6.41
C TYR A 20 7.87 -13.13 -5.43
N ALA A 21 8.19 -13.56 -4.22
CA ALA A 21 8.57 -12.65 -3.14
C ALA A 21 10.05 -12.22 -3.24
N PRO A 22 10.39 -10.99 -2.84
CA PRO A 22 11.77 -10.51 -2.81
C PRO A 22 12.72 -11.44 -2.05
N SER A 23 13.95 -11.57 -2.53
CA SER A 23 14.95 -12.48 -1.96
C SER A 23 15.38 -12.10 -0.55
N HIS A 24 15.36 -10.79 -0.23
CA HIS A 24 15.76 -10.25 1.08
C HIS A 24 14.78 -10.58 2.21
N LEU A 25 13.57 -11.05 1.91
CA LEU A 25 12.58 -11.44 2.92
C LEU A 25 12.83 -12.86 3.43
N ASP A 26 12.72 -13.06 4.74
CA ASP A 26 12.70 -14.38 5.36
C ASP A 26 11.40 -15.15 5.02
N HIS A 27 11.38 -16.45 5.32
CA HIS A 27 10.23 -17.32 5.03
C HIS A 27 8.91 -16.83 5.65
N THR A 28 8.97 -16.29 6.87
CA THR A 28 7.79 -15.79 7.59
C THR A 28 7.24 -14.54 6.92
N LYS A 29 8.10 -13.60 6.57
CA LYS A 29 7.75 -12.38 5.84
C LYS A 29 7.23 -12.68 4.43
N LYS A 30 7.85 -13.62 3.70
CA LYS A 30 7.35 -14.09 2.40
C LYS A 30 5.93 -14.67 2.51
N ARG A 31 5.66 -15.47 3.54
CA ARG A 31 4.31 -16.00 3.80
C ARG A 31 3.31 -14.89 4.12
N ALA A 32 3.69 -13.95 4.99
CA ALA A 32 2.84 -12.82 5.36
C ALA A 32 2.51 -11.94 4.14
N LEU A 33 3.51 -11.67 3.29
CA LEU A 33 3.35 -10.91 2.04
C LEU A 33 2.35 -11.59 1.11
N ARG A 34 2.51 -12.90 0.87
CA ARG A 34 1.58 -13.68 0.03
C ARG A 34 0.14 -13.61 0.51
N LEU A 35 -0.08 -13.69 1.83
CA LEU A 35 -1.43 -13.61 2.41
C LEU A 35 -2.02 -12.21 2.27
N LYS A 36 -1.22 -11.16 2.52
CA LYS A 36 -1.64 -9.76 2.37
C LYS A 36 -1.94 -9.42 0.92
N ALA A 37 -1.09 -9.81 -0.02
CA ALA A 37 -1.21 -9.52 -1.45
C ALA A 37 -2.56 -9.95 -2.05
N LYS A 38 -3.24 -10.96 -1.48
CA LYS A 38 -4.59 -11.37 -1.90
C LYS A 38 -5.64 -10.25 -1.76
N GLN A 39 -5.43 -9.36 -0.80
CA GLN A 39 -6.30 -8.20 -0.54
C GLN A 39 -5.97 -7.00 -1.43
N TYR A 40 -4.94 -7.10 -2.28
CA TYR A 40 -4.52 -6.00 -3.13
C TYR A 40 -4.64 -6.36 -4.61
N GLN A 41 -4.69 -5.32 -5.43
CA GLN A 41 -4.61 -5.39 -6.89
C GLN A 41 -3.65 -4.31 -7.35
N LEU A 42 -2.81 -4.63 -8.33
CA LEU A 42 -2.03 -3.62 -9.02
C LEU A 42 -2.77 -3.22 -10.31
N ILE A 43 -3.01 -1.92 -10.51
CA ILE A 43 -3.62 -1.36 -11.72
C ILE A 43 -2.77 -0.14 -12.11
N ASN A 44 -2.21 -0.13 -13.32
CA ASN A 44 -1.32 0.95 -13.78
C ASN A 44 -0.23 1.32 -12.76
N ASP A 45 0.43 0.32 -12.18
CA ASP A 45 1.47 0.48 -11.15
C ASP A 45 1.03 1.10 -9.82
N ILE A 46 -0.26 1.34 -9.64
CA ILE A 46 -0.85 1.83 -8.41
C ILE A 46 -1.44 0.63 -7.66
N LEU A 47 -1.11 0.53 -6.36
CA LEU A 47 -1.63 -0.51 -5.49
C LEU A 47 -3.02 -0.10 -5.00
N PHE A 48 -4.00 -0.99 -5.18
CA PHE A 48 -5.37 -0.81 -4.71
C PHE A 48 -5.71 -1.90 -3.71
N ARG A 49 -6.37 -1.55 -2.61
CA ARG A 49 -6.94 -2.53 -1.69
C ARG A 49 -8.32 -2.95 -2.20
N LYS A 50 -8.57 -4.25 -2.29
CA LYS A 50 -9.87 -4.85 -2.54
C LYS A 50 -10.68 -4.76 -1.24
N ASN A 51 -11.73 -3.92 -1.23
CA ASN A 51 -12.73 -3.94 -0.17
C ASN A 51 -13.93 -4.81 -0.57
N TYR A 52 -14.68 -5.31 0.41
CA TYR A 52 -15.87 -6.14 0.18
C TYR A 52 -16.96 -5.39 -0.61
N ASP A 53 -17.00 -4.06 -0.51
CA ASP A 53 -18.02 -3.22 -1.16
C ASP A 53 -17.68 -2.85 -2.62
N SER A 54 -16.75 -3.55 -3.26
CA SER A 54 -16.29 -3.29 -4.65
C SER A 54 -15.67 -1.91 -4.90
N VAL A 55 -15.44 -1.11 -3.85
CA VAL A 55 -14.69 0.15 -3.92
C VAL A 55 -13.19 -0.16 -3.80
N PHE A 56 -12.42 0.18 -4.83
CA PHE A 56 -10.97 0.10 -4.82
C PHE A 56 -10.40 1.33 -4.12
N LEU A 57 -9.85 1.14 -2.92
CA LEU A 57 -9.14 2.22 -2.23
C LEU A 57 -7.71 2.26 -2.74
N ARG A 58 -7.31 3.38 -3.34
CA ARG A 58 -5.93 3.64 -3.74
C ARG A 58 -5.05 3.65 -2.49
N CYS A 59 -4.07 2.75 -2.43
CA CYS A 59 -3.01 2.86 -1.44
C CYS A 59 -2.11 3.99 -1.87
N LEU A 60 -2.12 5.06 -1.09
CA LEU A 60 -1.21 6.18 -1.26
C LEU A 60 0.17 5.77 -0.74
N GLU A 61 1.22 6.13 -1.48
CA GLU A 61 2.57 6.11 -0.94
C GLU A 61 2.64 7.08 0.26
N LYS A 62 3.55 6.85 1.20
CA LYS A 62 3.66 7.69 2.41
C LYS A 62 3.78 9.18 2.07
N THR A 63 4.55 9.53 1.05
CA THR A 63 4.71 10.90 0.54
C THR A 63 3.40 11.49 0.00
N GLU A 64 2.56 10.67 -0.64
CA GLU A 64 1.23 11.09 -1.08
C GLU A 64 0.24 11.17 0.10
N ALA A 65 0.34 10.26 1.07
CA ALA A 65 -0.48 10.26 2.27
C ALA A 65 -0.18 11.48 3.17
N GLU A 66 1.09 11.83 3.33
CA GLU A 66 1.53 13.03 4.04
C GLU A 66 1.04 14.30 3.35
N LYS A 67 1.07 14.36 2.02
CA LYS A 67 0.49 15.48 1.25
C LYS A 67 -1.02 15.56 1.42
N VAL A 68 -1.75 14.45 1.29
CA VAL A 68 -3.21 14.44 1.49
C VAL A 68 -3.58 14.83 2.92
N LEU A 69 -2.82 14.37 3.93
CA LEU A 69 -3.02 14.78 5.32
C LEU A 69 -2.72 16.26 5.53
N GLN A 70 -1.64 16.77 4.92
CA GLN A 70 -1.31 18.20 4.98
C GLN A 70 -2.38 19.05 4.29
N GLU A 71 -2.87 18.65 3.12
CA GLU A 71 -3.99 19.29 2.42
C GLU A 71 -5.28 19.23 3.22
N LEU A 72 -5.52 18.17 4.00
CA LEU A 72 -6.67 18.07 4.91
C LEU A 72 -6.54 19.01 6.12
N HIS A 73 -5.31 19.23 6.60
CA HIS A 73 -5.00 20.14 7.70
C HIS A 73 -5.00 21.61 7.26
N ASP A 74 -4.57 21.91 6.03
CA ASP A 74 -4.48 23.27 5.46
C ASP A 74 -5.68 23.61 4.54
N GLY A 75 -6.64 22.71 4.40
CA GLY A 75 -7.83 22.87 3.55
C GLY A 75 -8.92 23.73 4.22
N PRO A 76 -9.77 24.43 3.43
CA PRO A 76 -10.89 25.21 3.94
C PRO A 76 -12.05 24.27 4.33
N ALA A 77 -11.86 23.50 5.41
CA ALA A 77 -12.91 22.71 6.03
C ALA A 77 -12.90 22.91 7.56
N GLY A 78 -12.68 24.16 7.97
CA GLY A 78 -13.04 24.67 9.30
C GLY A 78 -14.39 25.38 9.24
N GLY A 79 -15.43 24.64 8.88
CA GLY A 79 -16.82 25.07 9.02
C GLY A 79 -17.58 23.94 9.69
N HIS A 80 -17.60 23.97 11.02
CA HIS A 80 -18.74 23.79 11.94
C HIS A 80 -18.26 24.06 13.37
#